data_AF-A0A182SH09-F1
#
_entry.id   AF-A0A182SH09-F1
#
_cell.length_a   1.000
_cell.length_b   1.000
_cell.length_c   1.000
_cell.angle_alpha   90.00
_cell.angle_beta   90.00
_cell.angle_gamma   90.00
#
_symmetry.space_group_name_H-M   'P 1'
#
loop_
_entity.id
_entity.type
_entity.pdbx_description
1 polymer ?
#
loop_
_entity_poly.entity_id
_entity_poly.type
_entity_poly.pdbx_seq_one_letter_code
_entity_poly.pdbx_strand_id
1 'polypeptide(L)'
;MSQFSSIATCFGHVVLAAVTGWSLKYLPSSDLSSVSFVCMMLWCLMAYSMLGIIRFSHPQPGKLLRLLYDHTSLFAKVCPLPFLNAHLYLQPEQSLHGFGDSYMEPYHTSLGYTFLLSAAVAYIVCNIFSDLNRRHIGEHVSTGVLLLNAVGLSLVACSSENFWAMGLVVSYVSKHFLLPVLAERYRMPHALLYTYGLSFYEIFAVNAAIDVQASTIRVIM
;
A
#
# COMPACT_ATOMS: atom_id res chain seq x y z
N MET A 1 -6.19 25.24 -8.80
CA MET A 1 -5.85 25.00 -7.38
C MET A 1 -5.33 26.30 -6.80
N SER A 2 -5.78 26.69 -5.60
CA SER A 2 -5.17 27.82 -4.88
C SER A 2 -3.73 27.47 -4.50
N GLN A 3 -2.85 28.48 -4.37
CA GLN A 3 -1.46 28.27 -3.93
C GLN A 3 -1.40 27.53 -2.58
N PHE A 4 -2.29 27.86 -1.65
CA PHE A 4 -2.45 27.17 -0.37
C PHE A 4 -2.70 25.67 -0.51
N SER A 5 -3.51 25.26 -1.48
CA SER A 5 -3.77 23.84 -1.74
C SER A 5 -2.53 23.09 -2.26
N SER A 6 -1.67 23.75 -3.05
CA SER A 6 -0.41 23.16 -3.51
C SER A 6 0.58 23.00 -2.36
N ILE A 7 0.73 24.05 -1.53
CA ILE A 7 1.62 24.04 -0.36
C ILE A 7 1.22 22.94 0.61
N ALA A 8 -0.08 22.85 0.94
CA ALA A 8 -0.58 21.80 1.85
C ALA A 8 -0.31 20.39 1.29
N THR A 9 -0.57 20.18 -0.01
CA THR A 9 -0.29 18.88 -0.67
C THR A 9 1.20 18.54 -0.67
N CYS A 10 2.06 19.52 -0.93
CA CYS A 10 3.51 19.38 -0.84
C CYS A 10 3.93 18.97 0.58
N PHE A 11 3.41 19.66 1.61
CA PHE A 11 3.67 19.31 3.00
C PHE A 11 3.20 17.89 3.35
N GLY A 12 2.04 17.46 2.84
CA GLY A 12 1.58 16.07 2.97
C GLY A 12 2.60 15.06 2.44
N HIS A 13 3.22 15.33 1.28
CA HIS A 13 4.28 14.50 0.73
C HIS A 13 5.60 14.59 1.52
N VAL A 14 5.90 15.71 2.16
CA VAL A 14 7.04 15.78 3.10
C VAL A 14 6.80 14.89 4.31
N VAL A 15 5.59 14.92 4.88
CA VAL A 15 5.20 14.07 6.00
C VAL A 15 5.25 12.60 5.61
N LEU A 16 4.69 12.22 4.45
CA LEU A 16 4.75 10.83 3.97
C LEU A 16 6.21 10.38 3.79
N ALA A 17 7.08 11.18 3.18
CA ALA A 17 8.49 10.84 3.03
C ALA A 17 9.20 10.66 4.38
N ALA A 18 8.89 11.48 5.38
CA ALA A 18 9.44 11.36 6.72
C ALA A 18 8.97 10.05 7.40
N VAL A 19 7.68 9.71 7.26
CA VAL A 19 7.12 8.44 7.74
C VAL A 19 7.78 7.26 7.02
N THR A 20 7.97 7.32 5.70
CA THR A 20 8.67 6.28 4.93
C THR A 20 10.13 6.12 5.35
N GLY A 21 10.83 7.22 5.63
CA GLY A 21 12.19 7.16 6.18
C GLY A 21 12.23 6.51 7.57
N TRP A 22 11.26 6.83 8.43
CA TRP A 22 11.09 6.18 9.73
C TRP A 22 10.81 4.68 9.57
N SER A 23 9.86 4.31 8.72
CA SER A 23 9.49 2.93 8.42
C SER A 23 10.67 2.09 7.90
N LEU A 24 11.48 2.63 6.99
CA LEU A 24 12.67 1.96 6.47
C LEU A 24 13.73 1.72 7.55
N LYS A 25 13.83 2.61 8.55
CA LYS A 25 14.75 2.43 9.69
C LYS A 25 14.32 1.29 10.62
N TYR A 26 13.02 1.12 10.83
CA TYR A 26 12.48 0.12 11.77
C TYR A 26 12.14 -1.22 11.12
N LEU A 27 12.15 -1.30 9.79
CA LEU A 27 12.00 -2.57 9.11
C LEU A 27 13.24 -3.44 9.41
N PRO A 28 13.07 -4.66 9.94
CA PRO A 28 14.21 -5.51 10.27
C PRO A 28 15.00 -5.86 9.00
N SER A 29 16.32 -5.90 9.12
CA SER A 29 17.22 -6.29 8.03
C SER A 29 16.78 -7.65 7.51
N SER A 30 16.24 -7.68 6.30
CA SER A 30 15.92 -8.93 5.63
C SER A 30 17.23 -9.63 5.31
N ASP A 31 17.34 -10.91 5.65
CA ASP A 31 18.47 -11.72 5.19
C ASP A 31 18.59 -11.57 3.67
N LEU A 32 19.83 -11.38 3.18
CA LEU A 32 20.20 -11.06 1.80
C LEU A 32 19.57 -11.98 0.72
N SER A 33 18.99 -13.11 1.14
CA SER A 33 18.37 -14.14 0.33
C SER A 33 16.89 -13.91 -0.02
N SER A 34 16.16 -13.02 0.67
CA SER A 34 14.71 -12.85 0.45
C SER A 34 14.34 -11.42 0.04
N VAL A 35 13.58 -11.29 -1.06
CA VAL A 35 13.06 -9.99 -1.49
C VAL A 35 11.95 -9.57 -0.52
N SER A 36 12.24 -8.57 0.33
CA SER A 36 11.22 -7.99 1.20
C SER A 36 10.25 -7.15 0.37
N PHE A 37 9.08 -7.70 0.08
CA PHE A 37 7.98 -7.01 -0.60
C PHE A 37 7.56 -5.73 0.14
N VAL A 38 7.70 -5.70 1.47
CA VAL A 38 7.46 -4.50 2.29
C VAL A 38 8.52 -3.43 2.00
N CYS A 39 9.80 -3.80 1.91
CA CYS A 39 10.85 -2.86 1.53
C CYS A 39 10.62 -2.28 0.13
N MET A 40 10.24 -3.11 -0.85
CA MET A 40 9.87 -2.65 -2.19
C MET A 40 8.70 -1.66 -2.16
N MET A 41 7.64 -1.97 -1.41
CA MET A 41 6.52 -1.06 -1.20
C MET A 41 6.98 0.29 -0.63
N LEU A 42 7.83 0.29 0.41
CA LEU A 42 8.33 1.51 1.04
C LEU A 42 9.17 2.34 0.06
N TRP A 43 10.04 1.73 -0.73
CA TRP A 43 10.80 2.45 -1.76
C TRP A 43 9.89 3.07 -2.82
N CYS A 44 8.83 2.38 -3.23
CA CYS A 44 7.85 2.93 -4.16
C CYS A 44 7.07 4.11 -3.55
N LEU A 45 6.70 4.04 -2.26
CA LEU A 45 6.06 5.15 -1.55
C LEU A 45 7.01 6.34 -1.38
N MET A 46 8.29 6.09 -1.09
CA MET A 46 9.32 7.12 -1.04
C MET A 46 9.45 7.84 -2.39
N ALA A 47 9.54 7.09 -3.48
CA ALA A 47 9.62 7.66 -4.84
C ALA A 47 8.38 8.48 -5.19
N TYR A 48 7.18 7.96 -4.88
CA TYR A 48 5.92 8.69 -5.04
C TYR A 48 5.91 10.01 -4.26
N SER A 49 6.36 9.97 -3.00
CA SER A 49 6.43 11.14 -2.12
C SER A 49 7.40 12.20 -2.64
N MET A 50 8.60 11.80 -3.05
CA MET A 50 9.60 12.71 -3.61
C MET A 50 9.12 13.37 -4.91
N LEU A 51 8.50 12.61 -5.81
CA LEU A 51 7.89 13.15 -7.02
C LEU A 51 6.75 14.12 -6.69
N GLY A 52 5.97 13.85 -5.63
CA GLY A 52 4.96 14.75 -5.11
C GLY A 52 5.52 16.08 -4.64
N ILE A 53 6.59 16.07 -3.82
CA ILE A 53 7.27 17.28 -3.36
C ILE A 53 7.73 18.12 -4.57
N ILE A 54 8.40 17.50 -5.54
CA ILE A 54 8.91 18.19 -6.75
C ILE A 54 7.75 18.76 -7.58
N ARG A 55 6.66 18.00 -7.77
CA ARG A 55 5.48 18.43 -8.53
C ARG A 55 4.77 19.62 -7.89
N PHE A 56 4.55 19.59 -6.57
CA PHE A 56 3.72 20.59 -5.88
C PHE A 56 4.52 21.80 -5.38
N SER A 57 5.85 21.73 -5.36
CA SER A 57 6.74 22.88 -5.13
C SER A 57 6.93 23.75 -6.38
N HIS A 58 6.86 23.16 -7.58
CA HIS A 58 7.07 23.92 -8.83
C HIS A 58 5.77 24.59 -9.31
N PRO A 59 5.78 25.90 -9.63
CA PRO A 59 4.57 26.63 -10.04
C PRO A 59 3.99 26.17 -11.38
N GLN A 60 4.81 25.57 -12.25
CA GLN A 60 4.41 25.00 -13.54
C GLN A 60 5.10 23.65 -13.78
N PRO A 61 4.57 22.52 -13.26
CA PRO A 61 5.21 21.23 -13.45
C PRO A 61 5.18 20.85 -14.94
N GLY A 62 6.32 20.45 -15.49
CA GLY A 62 6.46 20.02 -16.88
C GLY A 62 5.63 18.76 -17.20
N LYS A 63 5.37 18.51 -18.49
CA LYS A 63 4.54 17.37 -18.95
C LYS A 63 5.07 16.02 -18.45
N LEU A 64 6.39 15.81 -18.51
CA LEU A 64 7.03 14.58 -18.05
C LEU A 64 6.83 14.35 -16.55
N LEU A 65 7.00 15.40 -15.73
CA LEU A 65 6.83 15.31 -14.28
C LEU A 65 5.38 14.98 -13.89
N ARG A 66 4.40 15.53 -14.61
CA ARG A 66 2.98 15.18 -14.41
C ARG A 66 2.74 13.71 -14.73
N LEU A 67 3.24 13.25 -15.89
CA LEU A 67 3.11 11.85 -16.31
C LEU A 67 3.75 10.89 -15.30
N LEU A 68 4.98 11.17 -14.85
CA LEU A 68 5.67 10.36 -13.84
C LEU A 68 4.90 10.32 -12.52
N TYR A 69 4.40 11.48 -12.06
CA TYR A 69 3.59 11.52 -10.85
C TYR A 69 2.28 10.72 -11.01
N ASP A 70 1.60 10.83 -12.15
CA ASP A 70 0.34 10.13 -12.35
C ASP A 70 0.54 8.60 -12.38
N HIS A 71 1.63 8.11 -13.00
CA HIS A 71 1.99 6.69 -12.96
C HIS A 71 2.39 6.21 -11.56
N THR A 72 3.24 6.97 -10.85
CA THR A 72 3.63 6.62 -9.48
C THR A 72 2.49 6.72 -8.49
N SER A 73 1.54 7.64 -8.71
CA SER A 73 0.29 7.73 -7.95
C SER A 73 -0.60 6.50 -8.16
N LEU A 74 -0.72 6.04 -9.41
CA LEU A 74 -1.42 4.79 -9.72
C LEU A 74 -0.75 3.59 -9.05
N PHE A 75 0.58 3.53 -9.10
CA PHE A 75 1.34 2.48 -8.44
C PHE A 75 1.14 2.50 -6.92
N ALA A 76 1.27 3.66 -6.28
CA ALA A 76 1.02 3.86 -4.85
C ALA A 76 -0.45 3.57 -4.44
N LYS A 77 -1.39 3.55 -5.39
CA LYS A 77 -2.78 3.15 -5.17
C LYS A 77 -2.96 1.64 -5.21
N VAL A 78 -2.41 0.98 -6.23
CA VAL A 78 -2.74 -0.41 -6.54
C VAL A 78 -1.81 -1.41 -5.85
N CYS A 79 -0.55 -1.06 -5.66
CA CYS A 79 0.49 -2.02 -5.31
C CYS A 79 0.72 -2.24 -3.80
N PRO A 80 0.62 -1.23 -2.90
CA PRO A 80 1.02 -1.42 -1.50
C PRO A 80 0.30 -2.56 -0.76
N LEU A 81 -1.01 -2.70 -0.94
CA LEU A 81 -1.79 -3.72 -0.25
C LEU A 81 -1.50 -5.14 -0.76
N PRO A 82 -1.45 -5.38 -2.08
CA PRO A 82 -0.96 -6.65 -2.63
C PRO A 82 0.47 -7.02 -2.22
N PHE A 83 1.41 -6.06 -2.19
CA PHE A 83 2.78 -6.33 -1.75
C PHE A 83 2.83 -6.77 -0.29
N LEU A 84 2.02 -6.14 0.58
CA LEU A 84 1.94 -6.56 1.96
C LEU A 84 1.27 -7.93 2.12
N ASN A 85 0.15 -8.18 1.41
CA ASN A 85 -0.46 -9.51 1.40
C ASN A 85 0.55 -10.58 0.98
N ALA A 86 1.30 -10.33 -0.10
CA ALA A 86 2.34 -11.25 -0.54
C ALA A 86 3.40 -11.48 0.55
N HIS A 87 3.83 -10.43 1.26
CA HIS A 87 4.76 -10.58 2.38
C HIS A 87 4.20 -11.47 3.49
N LEU A 88 2.96 -11.23 3.91
CA LEU A 88 2.33 -11.96 5.01
C LEU A 88 2.03 -13.43 4.62
N TYR A 89 1.59 -13.69 3.38
CA TYR A 89 1.26 -15.04 2.91
C TYR A 89 2.49 -15.88 2.51
N LEU A 90 3.60 -15.26 2.12
CA LEU A 90 4.82 -15.95 1.67
C LEU A 90 5.84 -16.12 2.79
N GLN A 91 5.54 -15.72 4.03
CA GLN A 91 6.43 -15.94 5.16
C GLN A 91 6.44 -17.44 5.55
N PRO A 92 7.60 -18.11 5.51
CA PRO A 92 7.69 -19.57 5.65
C PRO A 92 7.23 -20.14 7.01
N GLU A 93 7.20 -19.32 8.07
CA GLU A 93 7.10 -19.81 9.47
C GLU A 93 5.78 -19.51 10.19
N GLN A 94 4.76 -18.95 9.53
CA GLN A 94 3.40 -18.94 10.11
C GLN A 94 2.74 -20.34 10.13
N SER A 95 3.45 -21.37 9.67
CA SER A 95 3.06 -22.77 9.55
C SER A 95 3.29 -23.59 10.82
N LEU A 96 3.06 -23.04 12.02
CA LEU A 96 3.18 -23.85 13.24
C LEU A 96 2.15 -23.51 14.32
N HIS A 97 0.91 -23.96 14.12
CA HIS A 97 0.17 -24.80 15.07
C HIS A 97 -1.29 -25.03 14.61
N GLY A 98 -1.56 -26.24 14.12
CA GLY A 98 -2.89 -26.85 14.26
C GLY A 98 -3.55 -27.29 12.95
N PHE A 99 -3.44 -28.60 12.68
CA PHE A 99 -4.28 -29.39 11.78
C PHE A 99 -4.09 -29.19 10.25
N GLY A 100 -3.21 -30.00 9.64
CA GLY A 100 -3.27 -30.33 8.20
C GLY A 100 -2.13 -29.83 7.30
N ASP A 101 -0.94 -29.60 7.86
CA ASP A 101 0.12 -28.74 7.30
C ASP A 101 0.72 -29.13 5.93
N SER A 102 0.65 -30.38 5.47
CA SER A 102 1.28 -30.75 4.18
C SER A 102 0.47 -30.37 2.93
N TYR A 103 -0.83 -30.11 3.07
CA TYR A 103 -1.72 -29.85 1.93
C TYR A 103 -2.08 -28.37 1.76
N MET A 104 -1.87 -27.53 2.77
CA MET A 104 -2.25 -26.11 2.78
C MET A 104 -1.11 -25.16 2.36
N GLU A 105 0.16 -25.52 2.57
CA GLU A 105 1.33 -24.75 2.10
C GLU A 105 1.27 -24.29 0.62
N PRO A 106 0.92 -25.17 -0.36
CA PRO A 106 0.84 -24.73 -1.75
C PRO A 106 -0.27 -23.70 -1.98
N TYR A 107 -1.36 -23.76 -1.20
CA TYR A 107 -2.45 -22.79 -1.31
C TYR A 107 -2.05 -21.42 -0.76
N HIS A 108 -1.37 -21.34 0.39
CA HIS A 108 -0.89 -20.07 0.94
C HIS A 108 0.12 -19.37 0.00
N THR A 109 1.06 -20.14 -0.52
CA THR A 109 2.05 -19.65 -1.48
C THR A 109 1.38 -19.17 -2.77
N SER A 110 0.44 -19.94 -3.30
CA SER A 110 -0.33 -19.58 -4.50
C SER A 110 -1.16 -18.29 -4.30
N LEU A 111 -1.80 -18.14 -3.13
CA LEU A 111 -2.58 -16.94 -2.79
C LEU A 111 -1.71 -15.69 -2.72
N GLY A 112 -0.53 -15.76 -2.10
CA GLY A 112 0.42 -14.63 -2.04
C GLY A 112 0.80 -14.10 -3.43
N TYR A 113 1.18 -15.00 -4.35
CA TYR A 113 1.47 -14.62 -5.74
C TYR A 113 0.23 -14.17 -6.51
N THR A 114 -0.95 -14.74 -6.20
CA THR A 114 -2.22 -14.33 -6.82
C THR A 114 -2.57 -12.88 -6.46
N PHE A 115 -2.29 -12.44 -5.23
CA PHE A 115 -2.47 -11.04 -4.85
C PHE A 115 -1.53 -10.12 -5.65
N LEU A 116 -0.26 -10.47 -5.81
CA LEU A 116 0.66 -9.71 -6.68
C LEU A 116 0.18 -9.65 -8.13
N LEU A 117 -0.27 -10.79 -8.68
CA LEU A 117 -0.83 -10.85 -10.03
C LEU A 117 -2.08 -9.95 -10.14
N SER A 118 -2.94 -9.94 -9.13
CA SER A 118 -4.12 -9.06 -9.09
C SER A 118 -3.73 -7.58 -9.16
N ALA A 119 -2.63 -7.19 -8.51
CA ALA A 119 -2.08 -5.83 -8.59
C ALA A 119 -1.62 -5.49 -10.01
N ALA A 120 -0.92 -6.41 -10.67
CA ALA A 120 -0.48 -6.24 -12.05
C ALA A 120 -1.68 -6.08 -13.00
N VAL A 121 -2.71 -6.91 -12.85
CA VAL A 121 -3.96 -6.82 -13.62
C VAL A 121 -4.63 -5.46 -13.40
N ALA A 122 -4.81 -5.02 -12.15
CA ALA A 122 -5.40 -3.73 -11.85
C ALA A 122 -4.58 -2.56 -12.43
N TYR A 123 -3.25 -2.63 -12.36
CA TYR A 123 -2.37 -1.62 -12.95
C TYR A 123 -2.51 -1.57 -14.47
N ILE A 124 -2.46 -2.72 -15.15
CA ILE A 124 -2.57 -2.81 -16.62
C ILE A 124 -3.93 -2.29 -17.07
N VAL A 125 -5.02 -2.74 -16.43
CA VAL A 125 -6.39 -2.28 -16.76
C VAL A 125 -6.52 -0.77 -16.60
N CYS A 126 -5.98 -0.19 -15.53
CA CYS A 126 -5.99 1.28 -15.35
C CYS A 126 -5.22 2.03 -16.45
N ASN A 127 -4.12 1.47 -16.95
CA ASN A 127 -3.34 2.08 -18.03
C ASN A 127 -4.05 1.96 -19.39
N ILE A 128 -4.64 0.80 -19.70
CA ILE A 128 -5.40 0.56 -20.93
C ILE A 128 -6.62 1.48 -21.00
N PHE A 129 -7.31 1.66 -19.88
CA PHE A 129 -8.49 2.53 -19.79
C PHE A 129 -8.17 3.93 -19.25
N SER A 130 -6.97 4.45 -19.55
CA SER A 130 -6.53 5.78 -19.10
C SER A 130 -7.30 6.94 -19.76
N ASP A 131 -8.02 6.68 -20.86
CA ASP A 131 -8.89 7.65 -21.52
C ASP A 131 -9.98 8.17 -20.57
N LEU A 132 -10.20 9.50 -20.57
CA LEU A 132 -11.18 10.18 -19.71
C LEU A 132 -12.57 9.53 -19.73
N ASN A 133 -13.03 9.07 -20.89
CA ASN A 133 -14.35 8.46 -21.04
C ASN A 133 -14.44 7.04 -20.44
N ARG A 134 -13.30 6.33 -20.32
CA ARG A 134 -13.24 4.93 -19.85
C ARG A 134 -12.55 4.76 -18.50
N ARG A 135 -12.00 5.83 -17.95
CA ARG A 135 -11.27 5.85 -16.66
C ARG A 135 -12.05 5.24 -15.50
N HIS A 136 -13.38 5.43 -15.47
CA HIS A 136 -14.25 4.87 -14.45
C HIS A 136 -14.18 3.32 -14.39
N ILE A 137 -13.99 2.65 -15.53
CA ILE A 137 -13.85 1.19 -15.61
C ILE A 137 -12.59 0.74 -14.86
N GLY A 138 -11.45 1.39 -15.13
CA GLY A 138 -10.21 1.12 -14.41
C GLY A 138 -10.31 1.40 -12.92
N GLU A 139 -11.04 2.46 -12.54
CA GLU A 139 -11.28 2.80 -11.13
C GLU A 139 -12.16 1.75 -10.42
N HIS A 140 -13.18 1.20 -11.07
CA HIS A 140 -13.99 0.11 -10.51
C HIS A 140 -13.20 -1.19 -10.40
N VAL A 141 -12.43 -1.56 -11.42
CA VAL A 141 -11.61 -2.78 -11.39
C VAL A 141 -10.53 -2.69 -10.31
N SER A 142 -9.80 -1.57 -10.24
CA SER A 142 -8.80 -1.36 -9.18
C SER A 142 -9.43 -1.37 -7.79
N THR A 143 -10.61 -0.79 -7.60
CA THR A 143 -11.34 -0.84 -6.33
C THR A 143 -11.75 -2.27 -5.96
N GLY A 144 -12.30 -3.03 -6.91
CA GLY A 144 -12.68 -4.43 -6.68
C GLY A 144 -11.48 -5.31 -6.32
N VAL A 145 -10.37 -5.16 -7.02
CA VAL A 145 -9.11 -5.88 -6.72
C VAL A 145 -8.61 -5.52 -5.32
N LEU A 146 -8.59 -4.24 -4.97
CA LEU A 146 -8.11 -3.84 -3.66
C LEU A 146 -9.04 -4.27 -2.52
N LEU A 147 -10.36 -4.29 -2.73
CA LEU A 147 -11.33 -4.85 -1.79
C LEU A 147 -11.08 -6.35 -1.57
N LEU A 148 -10.84 -7.11 -2.64
CA LEU A 148 -10.48 -8.52 -2.55
C LEU A 148 -9.19 -8.72 -1.75
N ASN A 149 -8.19 -7.85 -1.98
CA ASN A 149 -6.95 -7.85 -1.20
C ASN A 149 -7.21 -7.48 0.28
N ALA A 150 -8.13 -6.57 0.58
CA ALA A 150 -8.48 -6.22 1.95
C ALA A 150 -9.20 -7.38 2.67
N VAL A 151 -10.03 -8.14 1.97
CA VAL A 151 -10.63 -9.38 2.49
C VAL A 151 -9.54 -10.41 2.77
N GLY A 152 -8.60 -10.62 1.83
CA GLY A 152 -7.44 -11.50 2.04
C GLY A 152 -6.61 -11.11 3.27
N LEU A 153 -6.31 -9.82 3.40
CA LEU A 153 -5.61 -9.29 4.58
C LEU A 153 -6.40 -9.55 5.87
N SER A 154 -7.72 -9.36 5.85
CA SER A 154 -8.58 -9.60 7.01
C SER A 154 -8.55 -11.07 7.45
N LEU A 155 -8.56 -12.00 6.49
CA LEU A 155 -8.49 -13.43 6.78
C LEU A 155 -7.17 -13.80 7.48
N VAL A 156 -6.04 -13.32 6.95
CA VAL A 156 -4.72 -13.56 7.57
C VAL A 156 -4.59 -12.86 8.92
N ALA A 157 -5.07 -11.63 9.02
CA ALA A 157 -5.02 -10.87 10.27
C ALA A 157 -5.80 -11.57 11.39
N CYS A 158 -6.98 -12.12 11.07
CA CYS A 158 -7.77 -12.93 12.01
C CYS A 158 -7.09 -14.26 12.35
N SER A 159 -6.47 -14.95 11.38
CA SER A 159 -5.84 -16.25 11.63
C SER A 159 -4.52 -16.15 12.39
N SER A 160 -3.80 -15.03 12.25
CA SER A 160 -2.51 -14.79 12.90
C SER A 160 -2.60 -13.93 14.17
N GLU A 161 -3.81 -13.55 14.58
CA GLU A 161 -4.07 -12.61 15.69
C GLU A 161 -3.30 -11.28 15.58
N ASN A 162 -2.93 -10.88 14.35
CA ASN A 162 -2.16 -9.68 14.08
C ASN A 162 -3.08 -8.44 14.09
N PHE A 163 -3.21 -7.81 15.26
CA PHE A 163 -4.03 -6.61 15.45
C PHE A 163 -3.56 -5.41 14.62
N TRP A 164 -2.27 -5.34 14.28
CA TRP A 164 -1.74 -4.29 13.39
C TRP A 164 -2.28 -4.46 11.96
N ALA A 165 -2.37 -5.70 11.46
CA ALA A 165 -2.98 -6.01 10.18
C ALA A 165 -4.49 -5.74 10.17
N MET A 166 -5.20 -6.00 11.28
CA MET A 166 -6.61 -5.59 11.43
C MET A 166 -6.76 -4.06 11.39
N GLY A 167 -5.90 -3.33 12.11
CA GLY A 167 -5.84 -1.87 12.07
C GLY A 167 -5.54 -1.34 10.67
N LEU A 168 -4.69 -2.04 9.92
CA LEU A 168 -4.40 -1.71 8.52
C LEU A 168 -5.63 -1.83 7.62
N VAL A 169 -6.44 -2.89 7.77
CA VAL A 169 -7.70 -3.04 7.02
C VAL A 169 -8.61 -1.84 7.29
N VAL A 170 -8.77 -1.45 8.56
CA VAL A 170 -9.59 -0.28 8.94
C VAL A 170 -9.02 1.01 8.34
N SER A 171 -7.70 1.20 8.42
CA SER A 171 -7.01 2.34 7.82
C SER A 171 -7.17 2.37 6.30
N TYR A 172 -7.12 1.20 5.65
CA TYR A 172 -7.29 1.06 4.20
C TYR A 172 -8.72 1.42 3.77
N VAL A 173 -9.74 0.84 4.42
CA VAL A 173 -11.15 1.13 4.14
C VAL A 173 -11.46 2.61 4.37
N SER A 174 -10.95 3.18 5.46
CA SER A 174 -11.09 4.61 5.76
C SER A 174 -10.44 5.46 4.66
N LYS A 175 -9.22 5.14 4.25
CA LYS A 175 -8.51 5.83 3.17
C LYS A 175 -9.27 5.77 1.84
N HIS A 176 -9.83 4.61 1.50
CA HIS A 176 -10.42 4.37 0.17
C HIS A 176 -11.86 4.86 0.05
N PHE A 177 -12.66 4.82 1.12
CA PHE A 177 -14.08 5.19 1.08
C PHE A 177 -14.41 6.44 1.88
N LEU A 178 -13.85 6.61 3.08
CA LEU A 178 -14.19 7.72 3.95
C LEU A 178 -13.49 9.02 3.53
N LEU A 179 -12.19 8.96 3.22
CA LEU A 179 -11.43 10.16 2.87
C LEU A 179 -11.94 10.85 1.58
N PRO A 180 -12.30 10.16 0.48
CA PRO A 180 -12.86 10.83 -0.69
C PRO A 180 -14.14 11.60 -0.38
N VAL A 181 -15.05 11.03 0.42
CA VAL A 181 -16.29 11.69 0.85
C VAL A 181 -15.99 12.94 1.69
N LEU A 182 -15.01 12.86 2.59
CA LEU A 182 -14.57 14.02 3.38
C LEU A 182 -13.92 15.10 2.50
N ALA A 183 -13.11 14.71 1.51
CA ALA A 183 -12.48 15.64 0.58
C ALA A 183 -13.53 16.44 -0.20
N GLU A 184 -14.58 15.78 -0.70
CA GLU A 184 -15.70 16.45 -1.38
C GLU A 184 -16.47 17.37 -0.45
N ARG A 185 -16.85 16.87 0.75
CA ARG A 185 -17.64 17.63 1.72
C ARG A 185 -16.92 18.90 2.21
N TYR A 186 -15.62 18.82 2.44
CA TYR A 186 -14.81 19.94 2.95
C TYR A 186 -14.03 20.68 1.86
N ARG A 187 -14.25 20.36 0.58
CA ARG A 187 -13.53 20.93 -0.58
C ARG A 187 -12.00 20.87 -0.44
N MET A 188 -11.49 19.79 0.17
CA MET A 188 -10.06 19.58 0.33
C MET A 188 -9.47 18.90 -0.91
N PRO A 189 -8.19 19.14 -1.24
CA PRO A 189 -7.53 18.47 -2.35
C PRO A 189 -7.46 16.96 -2.10
N HIS A 190 -8.02 16.15 -3.00
CA HIS A 190 -7.98 14.68 -2.87
C HIS A 190 -6.56 14.14 -2.72
N ALA A 191 -5.58 14.72 -3.42
CA ALA A 191 -4.18 14.31 -3.33
C ALA A 191 -3.61 14.50 -1.92
N LEU A 192 -3.95 15.60 -1.24
CA LEU A 192 -3.51 15.85 0.14
C LEU A 192 -4.05 14.78 1.09
N LEU A 193 -5.37 14.55 1.05
CA LEU A 193 -6.02 13.64 1.98
C LEU A 193 -5.64 12.19 1.71
N TYR A 194 -5.45 11.83 0.44
CA TYR A 194 -4.92 10.54 0.03
C TYR A 194 -3.50 10.30 0.56
N THR A 195 -2.60 11.28 0.39
CA THR A 195 -1.23 11.19 0.90
C THR A 195 -1.20 11.10 2.43
N TYR A 196 -2.07 11.84 3.13
CA TYR A 196 -2.21 11.72 4.58
C TYR A 196 -2.69 10.32 5.00
N GLY A 197 -3.70 9.77 4.31
CA GLY A 197 -4.15 8.41 4.54
C GLY A 197 -3.09 7.35 4.25
N LEU A 198 -2.19 7.60 3.28
CA LEU A 198 -1.04 6.73 3.03
C LEU A 198 -0.07 6.71 4.22
N SER A 199 0.13 7.81 4.93
CA SER A 199 1.01 7.85 6.11
C SER A 199 0.51 6.92 7.22
N PHE A 200 -0.78 6.94 7.55
CA PHE A 200 -1.35 6.01 8.55
C PHE A 200 -1.28 4.56 8.07
N TYR A 201 -1.65 4.34 6.81
CA TYR A 201 -1.59 3.03 6.18
C TYR A 201 -0.18 2.44 6.31
N GLU A 202 0.86 3.24 6.07
CA GLU A 202 2.24 2.80 6.13
C GLU A 202 2.67 2.41 7.56
N ILE A 203 2.29 3.21 8.56
CA ILE A 203 2.58 2.91 9.97
C ILE A 203 1.98 1.55 10.36
N PHE A 204 0.72 1.30 10.01
CA PHE A 204 0.09 0.00 10.30
C PHE A 204 0.75 -1.15 9.52
N ALA A 205 1.11 -0.92 8.25
CA ALA A 205 1.74 -1.94 7.41
C ALA A 205 3.11 -2.38 7.93
N VAL A 206 3.93 -1.44 8.39
CA VAL A 206 5.27 -1.72 8.92
C VAL A 206 5.18 -2.45 10.25
N ASN A 207 4.30 -2.00 11.15
CA ASN A 207 4.10 -2.70 12.42
C ASN A 207 3.51 -4.10 12.21
N ALA A 208 2.60 -4.28 11.26
CA ALA A 208 2.10 -5.62 10.91
C ALA A 208 3.22 -6.55 10.44
N ALA A 209 4.14 -6.07 9.61
CA ALA A 209 5.30 -6.84 9.15
C ALA A 209 6.29 -7.15 10.30
N ILE A 210 6.55 -6.18 11.18
CA ILE A 210 7.42 -6.37 12.36
C ILE A 210 6.81 -7.40 13.32
N ASP A 211 5.51 -7.33 13.58
CA ASP A 211 4.82 -8.22 14.50
C ASP A 211 4.93 -9.68 14.06
N VAL A 212 4.78 -9.95 12.75
CA VAL A 212 4.99 -11.31 12.24
C VAL A 212 6.42 -11.77 12.45
N GLN A 213 7.42 -10.93 12.14
CA GLN A 213 8.83 -11.31 12.35
C GLN A 213 9.19 -11.50 13.83
N ALA A 214 8.63 -10.68 14.72
CA ALA A 214 8.83 -10.82 16.17
C ALA A 214 8.20 -12.11 16.70
N SER A 215 7.04 -12.52 16.17
CA SER A 215 6.41 -13.79 16.50
C SER A 215 7.26 -14.99 16.06
N THR A 216 7.87 -14.92 14.88
CA THR A 216 8.82 -15.91 14.34
C THR A 216 10.03 -16.10 15.25
N ILE A 217 10.71 -15.02 15.66
CA ILE A 217 11.92 -15.10 16.50
C ILE A 217 11.64 -15.75 17.86
N ARG A 218 10.47 -15.50 18.45
CA ARG A 218 10.08 -16.11 19.75
C ARG A 218 9.86 -17.62 19.69
N VAL A 219 9.59 -18.18 18.52
CA VAL A 219 9.38 -19.63 18.36
C VAL A 219 10.71 -20.38 18.23
N ILE A 220 11.79 -19.69 17.80
CA ILE A 220 13.11 -20.30 17.58
C ILE A 220 13.98 -20.32 18.86
N MET A 221 13.70 -19.47 19.85
CA MET A 221 14.39 -19.44 21.16
C MET A 221 13.75 -20.35 22.21
#